data_AF-A0A8J3T3N7-F1
#
_entry.id   AF-A0A8J3T3N7-F1
#
_cell.length_a   1.000
_cell.length_b   1.000
_cell.length_c   1.000
_cell.angle_alpha   90.00
_cell.angle_beta   90.00
_cell.angle_gamma   90.00
#
_symmetry.space_group_name_H-M   'P 1'
#
loop_
_entity.id
_entity.type
_entity.pdbx_description
1 polymer ?
#
loop_
_entity_poly.entity_id
_entity_poly.type
_entity_poly.pdbx_seq_one_letter_code
_entity_poly.pdbx_strand_id
1 'polypeptide(L)' 'MSKDEELQQVEADLERLRAEVTALRDQLGDLGPTDSVERSQLIYMADEQEGLISELEARRDALLSASGEG' A
#
# COMPACT_ATOMS: atom_id res chain seq x y z
N MET A 1 9.63 -21.17 -0.69
CA MET A 1 10.09 -19.84 -1.11
C MET A 1 11.33 -19.50 -0.33
N SER A 2 12.37 -19.03 -1.01
CA SER A 2 13.54 -18.39 -0.42
C SER A 2 13.17 -17.02 0.16
N LYS A 3 13.99 -16.49 1.06
CA LYS A 3 13.83 -15.13 1.60
C LYS A 3 13.86 -14.08 0.49
N ASP A 4 14.67 -14.28 -0.55
CA ASP A 4 14.74 -13.38 -1.70
C ASP A 4 13.46 -13.40 -2.54
N GLU A 5 12.84 -14.57 -2.71
CA GLU A 5 11.55 -14.69 -3.41
C GLU A 5 10.44 -14.02 -2.61
N GLU A 6 10.45 -14.17 -1.28
CA GLU A 6 9.50 -13.51 -0.39
C GLU A 6 9.66 -11.98 -0.42
N LEU A 7 10.90 -11.49 -0.41
CA LEU A 7 11.21 -10.07 -0.49
C LEU A 7 10.72 -9.47 -1.83
N GLN A 8 11.01 -10.12 -2.95
CA GLN A 8 10.53 -9.69 -4.27
C GLN A 8 9.00 -9.63 -4.34
N GLN A 9 8.32 -10.61 -3.75
CA GLN A 9 6.86 -10.62 -3.70
C GLN A 9 6.32 -9.44 -2.88
N VAL A 10 6.90 -9.19 -1.70
CA VAL A 10 6.51 -8.06 -0.84
C VAL A 10 6.75 -6.72 -1.54
N GLU A 11 7.87 -6.56 -2.25
CA GLU A 11 8.16 -5.35 -3.02
C GLU A 11 7.17 -5.13 -4.17
N ALA A 12 6.82 -6.19 -4.90
CA ALA A 12 5.80 -6.13 -5.95
C ALA A 12 4.41 -5.77 -5.41
N ASP A 13 4.03 -6.35 -4.26
CA ASP A 13 2.77 -6.03 -3.60
C ASP A 13 2.72 -4.59 -3.08
N LEU A 14 3.85 -4.08 -2.55
CA LEU A 14 3.99 -2.68 -2.14
C LEU A 14 3.85 -1.72 -3.33
N GLU A 15 4.49 -2.01 -4.47
CA GLU A 15 4.38 -1.19 -5.67
C GLU A 15 2.93 -1.12 -6.15
N ARG A 16 2.25 -2.27 -6.19
CA ARG A 16 0.84 -2.36 -6.58
C ARG A 16 -0.06 -1.55 -5.65
N LEU A 17 0.05 -1.74 -4.34
CA LEU A 17 -0.78 -1.03 -3.36
C LEU A 17 -0.56 0.49 -3.40
N ARG A 18 0.68 0.94 -3.58
CA ARG A 18 0.97 2.38 -3.71
C ARG A 18 0.36 2.99 -4.98
N ALA A 19 0.33 2.23 -6.08
CA ALA A 19 -0.35 2.64 -7.30
C ALA A 19 -1.87 2.71 -7.08
N GLU A 20 -2.46 1.74 -6.37
CA GLU A 20 -3.88 1.74 -6.02
C GLU A 20 -4.26 2.95 -5.13
N VAL A 21 -3.47 3.27 -4.09
CA VAL A 21 -3.68 4.46 -3.24
C VAL A 21 -3.61 5.75 -4.05
N THR A 22 -2.65 5.84 -4.97
CA THR A 22 -2.50 7.01 -5.86
C THR A 22 -3.74 7.16 -6.74
N ALA A 23 -4.24 6.07 -7.33
CA ALA A 23 -5.45 6.09 -8.13
C ALA A 23 -6.71 6.46 -7.32
N LEU A 24 -6.80 6.03 -6.05
CA LEU A 24 -7.89 6.45 -5.16
C LEU A 24 -7.83 7.93 -4.82
N ARG A 25 -6.64 8.47 -4.59
CA ARG A 25 -6.42 9.91 -4.32
C ARG A 25 -6.70 10.78 -5.54
N ASP A 26 -6.35 10.33 -6.73
CA ASP A 26 -6.68 11.02 -7.97
C ASP A 26 -8.21 11.09 -8.17
N GLN A 27 -8.90 9.96 -7.97
CA GLN A 27 -10.38 9.93 -8.00
C GLN A 27 -11.00 10.87 -6.96
N LEU A 28 -10.42 10.95 -5.75
CA LEU A 28 -10.88 11.87 -4.72
C LEU A 28 -10.71 13.35 -5.13
N GLY A 29 -9.68 13.66 -5.91
CA GLY A 29 -9.44 14.99 -6.48
C GLY A 29 -10.47 15.39 -7.54
N ASP A 30 -10.99 14.41 -8.28
CA ASP A 30 -11.99 14.62 -9.33
C ASP A 30 -13.43 14.73 -8.80
N LEU A 31 -13.69 14.31 -7.55
CA LEU A 31 -15.01 14.39 -6.93
C LEU A 31 -15.43 15.83 -6.60
N GLY A 32 -16.67 16.15 -6.96
CA GLY A 32 -17.27 17.45 -6.73
C GLY A 32 -17.65 17.69 -5.26
N PRO A 33 -17.99 18.94 -4.90
CA PRO A 33 -18.34 19.31 -3.52
C PRO A 33 -19.65 18.68 -3.01
N THR A 34 -20.48 18.11 -3.89
CA THR A 34 -21.74 17.44 -3.54
C THR A 34 -21.59 15.95 -3.24
N ASP A 35 -20.42 15.36 -3.50
CA ASP A 35 -20.22 13.91 -3.51
C ASP A 35 -19.68 13.42 -2.15
N SER A 36 -20.21 13.95 -1.05
CA SER A 36 -19.66 13.78 0.30
C SER A 36 -19.59 12.32 0.77
N VAL A 37 -20.55 11.49 0.36
CA VAL A 37 -20.58 10.05 0.66
C VAL A 37 -19.47 9.31 -0.10
N GLU A 38 -19.36 9.56 -1.41
CA GLU A 38 -18.34 8.94 -2.27
C GLU A 38 -16.92 9.37 -1.86
N ARG A 39 -16.73 10.65 -1.51
CA ARG A 39 -15.46 11.14 -0.94
C ARG A 39 -15.10 10.40 0.34
N SER A 40 -16.04 10.22 1.25
CA SER A 40 -15.79 9.53 2.52
C SER A 40 -15.42 8.07 2.30
N GLN A 41 -16.08 7.41 1.33
CA GLN A 41 -15.76 6.03 0.96
C GLN A 41 -14.36 5.90 0.36
N LEU A 42 -13.97 6.79 -0.56
CA LEU A 42 -12.63 6.77 -1.17
C LEU A 42 -11.52 7.05 -0.14
N ILE A 43 -11.74 7.98 0.79
CA ILE A 43 -10.80 8.25 1.90
C ILE A 43 -10.63 7.00 2.75
N TYR A 44 -11.74 6.37 3.17
CA TYR A 44 -11.69 5.14 3.96
C TYR A 44 -10.91 4.02 3.25
N MET A 45 -11.15 3.82 1.96
CA MET A 45 -10.43 2.83 1.15
C MET A 45 -8.93 3.15 1.03
N ALA A 46 -8.57 4.42 0.86
CA ALA A 46 -7.18 4.85 0.81
C ALA A 46 -6.48 4.61 2.15
N ASP A 47 -7.12 4.94 3.27
CA ASP A 47 -6.59 4.73 4.62
C ASP A 47 -6.38 3.23 4.92
N GLU A 48 -7.31 2.35 4.51
CA GLU A 48 -7.14 0.90 4.63
C GLU A 48 -5.90 0.41 3.87
N GLN A 49 -5.73 0.86 2.63
CA GLN A 49 -4.58 0.48 1.82
C GLN A 49 -3.26 1.01 2.39
N GLU A 50 -3.24 2.22 2.97
CA GLU A 50 -2.06 2.75 3.66
C GLU A 50 -1.69 1.96 4.91
N GLY A 51 -2.68 1.41 5.62
CA GLY A 51 -2.45 0.46 6.71
C GLY A 51 -1.74 -0.81 6.23
N LEU A 52 -2.24 -1.42 5.15
CA LEU A 52 -1.64 -2.61 4.55
C LEU A 52 -0.22 -2.35 4.02
N ILE A 53 0.01 -1.19 3.41
CA ILE A 53 1.35 -0.77 2.98
C ILE A 53 2.30 -0.73 4.17
N SER A 54 1.88 -0.12 5.29
CA SER A 54 2.72 -0.01 6.49
C SER A 54 3.10 -1.39 7.05
N GLU A 55 2.16 -2.34 7.06
CA GLU A 55 2.43 -3.71 7.49
C GLU A 55 3.43 -4.44 6.57
N LEU A 56 3.27 -4.27 5.24
CA LEU A 56 4.17 -4.87 4.26
C LEU A 56 5.57 -4.24 4.28
N GLU A 57 5.68 -2.93 4.54
CA GLU A 57 6.97 -2.26 4.74
C GLU A 57 7.69 -2.80 5.97
N ALA A 58 6.98 -2.97 7.09
CA ALA A 58 7.55 -3.58 8.29
C ALA A 58 8.05 -5.02 8.02
N ARG A 59 7.29 -5.80 7.24
CA ARG A 59 7.70 -7.15 6.83
C ARG A 59 8.92 -7.13 5.92
N ARG A 60 8.97 -6.23 4.93
CA ARG A 60 10.13 -6.03 4.05
C ARG A 60 11.38 -5.74 4.87
N ASP A 61 11.28 -4.81 5.81
CA ASP A 61 12.41 -4.39 6.64
C ASP A 61 12.90 -5.52 7.55
N ALA A 62 12.00 -6.35 8.07
CA ALA A 62 12.35 -7.56 8.81
C ALA A 62 13.07 -8.60 7.93
N LEU A 63 12.60 -8.81 6.70
CA LEU A 63 13.24 -9.73 5.74
C LEU A 63 14.63 -9.25 5.33
N LEU A 64 14.79 -7.96 5.05
CA LEU A 64 16.08 -7.34 4.75
C LEU A 64 17.08 -7.49 5.90
N SER A 65 16.62 -7.22 7.14
CA SER A 65 17.44 -7.39 8.34
C SER A 65 17.90 -8.84 8.50
N ALA A 66 16.99 -9.79 8.29
CA ALA A 66 17.27 -11.23 8.39
C ALA A 66 18.09 -11.80 7.22
N SER A 67 18.30 -11.04 6.13
CA SER A 67 19.22 -11.38 5.02
C SER A 67 20.58 -10.70 5.16
N GLY A 68 20.69 -9.61 5.93
CA GLY A 68 21.96 -8.94 6.25
C GLY A 68 22.73 -9.56 7.41
N GLU A 69 22.08 -10.37 8.24
CA GLU A 69 22.71 -11.23 9.24
C GLU A 69 23.03 -12.60 8.63
N GLY A 70 24.19 -12.70 7.97
CA GLY A 70 24.73 -13.94 7.39
C GLY A 70 26.23 -13.85 7.14
#